data_AF-A0A8J3MLD2-F1
#
_entry.id   AF-A0A8J3MLD2-F1
#
_cell.length_a   1.000
_cell.length_b   1.000
_cell.length_c   1.000
_cell.angle_alpha   90.00
_cell.angle_beta   90.00
_cell.angle_gamma   90.00
#
_symmetry.space_group_name_H-M   'P 1'
#
loop_
_entity.id
_entity.type
_entity.pdbx_description
1 polymer ?
#
loop_
_entity_poly.entity_id
_entity_poly.type
_entity_poly.pdbx_seq_one_letter_code
_entity_poly.pdbx_strand_id
1 'polypeptide(L)'
;MLWRMRQRSVMSNPSIGRTLRNRLKQAGAVEVECHPVTLHFCDPVEAQHVVPYFEHDLLMQIVGHDPGNDEMVGRWLAAVADAAERDEFLVALTIWVVAGTAPSAGYAEGAC
;
A
#
# COMPACT_ATOMS: atom_id res chain seq x y z
N MET A 1 25.75 -11.00 -15.98
CA MET A 1 24.42 -11.33 -16.54
C MET A 1 23.34 -11.20 -15.44
N LEU A 2 23.19 -10.02 -14.80
CA LEU A 2 22.32 -9.84 -13.63
C LEU A 2 21.83 -8.38 -13.46
N TRP A 3 21.14 -7.80 -14.47
CA TRP A 3 20.44 -6.51 -14.34
C TRP A 3 19.13 -6.51 -15.15
N ARG A 4 18.29 -7.51 -14.94
CA ARG A 4 16.90 -7.47 -15.40
C ARG A 4 15.96 -7.68 -14.23
N MET A 5 16.09 -6.84 -13.21
CA MET A 5 14.90 -6.47 -12.45
C MET A 5 14.06 -5.57 -13.36
N ARG A 6 13.18 -6.21 -14.13
CA ARG A 6 11.95 -5.55 -14.56
C ARG A 6 11.20 -5.22 -13.26
N GLN A 7 11.55 -4.09 -12.64
CA GLN A 7 10.71 -3.46 -11.63
C GLN A 7 9.45 -3.01 -12.36
N ARG A 8 8.54 -3.94 -12.63
CA ARG A 8 7.12 -3.60 -12.60
C ARG A 8 6.91 -3.20 -11.15
N SER A 9 6.94 -1.90 -10.89
CA SER A 9 6.55 -1.38 -9.59
C SER A 9 5.25 -2.09 -9.19
N VAL A 10 5.27 -2.80 -8.07
CA VAL A 10 4.06 -3.44 -7.51
C VAL A 10 2.96 -2.39 -7.34
N MET A 11 3.34 -1.12 -7.19
CA MET A 11 2.45 0.02 -7.04
C MET A 11 1.80 0.52 -8.35
N SER A 12 2.23 0.05 -9.53
CA SER A 12 1.61 0.44 -10.80
C SER A 12 1.07 -0.76 -11.56
N ASN A 13 0.13 -1.48 -10.95
CA ASN A 13 -0.78 -2.33 -11.69
C ASN A 13 -2.01 -1.50 -12.11
N PRO A 14 -2.05 -0.92 -13.33
CA PRO A 14 -3.13 -0.04 -13.77
C PRO A 14 -4.50 -0.75 -13.81
N SER A 15 -4.50 -2.09 -13.75
CA SER A 15 -5.71 -2.89 -13.71
C SER A 15 -6.09 -3.39 -12.31
N ILE A 16 -5.38 -3.01 -11.25
CA ILE A 16 -5.55 -3.62 -9.93
C ILE A 16 -6.98 -3.45 -9.38
N GLY A 17 -7.60 -2.28 -9.53
CA GLY A 17 -9.01 -2.08 -9.12
C GLY A 17 -9.96 -3.04 -9.85
N ARG A 18 -9.82 -3.17 -11.17
CA ARG A 18 -10.59 -4.13 -11.98
C ARG A 18 -10.31 -5.58 -11.57
N THR A 19 -9.05 -5.92 -11.29
CA THR A 19 -8.67 -7.26 -10.81
C THR A 19 -9.31 -7.59 -9.46
N LEU A 20 -9.21 -6.68 -8.49
CA LEU A 20 -9.79 -6.85 -7.15
C LEU A 20 -11.32 -6.95 -7.19
N ARG A 21 -11.97 -6.08 -7.97
CA ARG A 21 -13.44 -6.14 -8.22
C ARG A 21 -13.86 -7.49 -8.80
N ASN A 22 -13.14 -7.97 -9.81
CA ASN A 22 -13.47 -9.25 -10.44
C ASN A 22 -13.25 -10.42 -9.48
N ARG A 23 -12.22 -10.38 -8.62
CA ARG A 23 -12.00 -11.39 -7.58
C ARG A 23 -13.14 -11.44 -6.56
N LEU A 24 -13.62 -10.29 -6.09
CA LEU A 24 -14.78 -10.25 -5.18
C LEU A 24 -16.05 -10.79 -5.84
N LYS A 25 -16.31 -10.44 -7.11
CA LYS A 25 -17.43 -11.01 -7.87
C LYS A 25 -17.31 -12.52 -8.05
N GLN A 26 -16.12 -13.03 -8.34
CA GLN A 26 -15.85 -14.48 -8.46
C GLN A 26 -16.05 -15.21 -7.12
N ALA A 27 -15.83 -14.54 -5.99
CA ALA A 27 -16.13 -15.04 -4.67
C ALA A 27 -17.62 -14.96 -4.29
N GLY A 28 -18.49 -14.49 -5.20
CA GLY A 28 -19.95 -14.42 -4.99
C GLY A 28 -20.45 -13.13 -4.36
N ALA A 29 -19.59 -12.13 -4.16
CA ALA A 29 -20.04 -10.83 -3.63
C ALA A 29 -20.96 -10.12 -4.63
N VAL A 30 -22.00 -9.48 -4.09
CA VAL A 30 -22.98 -8.65 -4.83
C VAL A 30 -22.82 -7.19 -4.45
N GLU A 31 -23.43 -6.26 -5.21
CA GLU A 31 -23.28 -4.81 -4.98
C GLU A 31 -21.82 -4.36 -4.85
N VAL A 32 -20.95 -4.87 -5.72
CA VAL A 32 -19.50 -4.63 -5.62
C VAL A 32 -19.12 -3.26 -6.18
N GLU A 33 -18.62 -2.41 -5.30
CA GLU A 33 -18.03 -1.10 -5.61
C GLU A 33 -16.49 -1.14 -5.58
N CYS A 34 -15.87 -0.22 -6.31
CA CYS A 34 -14.41 -0.17 -6.46
C CYS A 34 -13.98 1.28 -6.65
N HIS A 35 -13.32 1.85 -5.64
CA HIS A 35 -12.94 3.26 -5.62
C HIS A 35 -11.42 3.40 -5.40
N PRO A 36 -10.73 4.24 -6.20
CA PRO A 36 -9.39 4.69 -5.83
C PRO A 36 -9.51 5.72 -4.70
N VAL A 37 -8.78 5.52 -3.62
CA VAL A 37 -8.69 6.46 -2.50
C VAL A 37 -7.24 6.93 -2.39
N THR A 38 -7.04 8.25 -2.38
CA THR A 38 -5.71 8.84 -2.19
C THR A 38 -5.62 9.46 -0.81
N LEU A 39 -4.67 8.96 -0.02
CA LEU A 39 -4.28 9.53 1.26
C LEU A 39 -3.08 10.45 1.02
N HIS A 40 -3.07 11.61 1.65
CA HIS A 40 -1.92 12.52 1.64
C HIS A 40 -1.55 12.86 3.08
N PHE A 41 -0.25 12.96 3.34
CA PHE A 41 0.29 13.31 4.64
C PHE A 41 1.37 14.37 4.46
N CYS A 42 1.31 15.40 5.30
CA CYS A 42 2.29 16.49 5.35
C CYS A 42 3.20 16.40 6.59
N ASP A 43 3.02 15.39 7.43
CA ASP A 43 3.87 15.07 8.57
C ASP A 43 4.38 13.61 8.44
N PRO A 44 5.70 13.36 8.49
CA PRO A 44 6.25 12.00 8.51
C PRO A 44 5.71 11.13 9.66
N VAL A 45 5.44 11.72 10.82
CA VAL A 45 4.93 11.01 12.00
C VAL A 45 3.52 10.50 11.77
N GLU A 46 2.67 11.26 11.07
CA GLU A 46 1.35 10.77 10.65
C GLU A 46 1.48 9.74 9.53
N ALA A 47 2.35 10.00 8.56
CA ALA A 47 2.52 9.16 7.39
C ALA A 47 3.00 7.74 7.73
N GLN A 48 3.89 7.59 8.73
CA GLN A 48 4.48 6.28 9.10
C GLN A 48 3.43 5.26 9.56
N HIS A 49 2.27 5.71 10.05
CA HIS A 49 1.18 4.82 10.47
C HIS A 49 0.52 4.09 9.30
N VAL A 50 0.70 4.60 8.08
CA VAL A 50 0.08 4.06 6.86
C VAL A 50 1.13 3.58 5.87
N VAL A 51 2.27 4.25 5.83
CA VAL A 51 3.32 4.06 4.82
C VAL A 51 4.63 3.68 5.50
N PRO A 52 5.15 2.46 5.28
CA PRO A 52 6.30 1.91 6.01
C PRO A 52 7.66 2.42 5.51
N TYR A 53 7.79 3.70 5.15
CA TYR A 53 9.00 4.25 4.52
C TYR A 53 9.77 5.24 5.40
N PHE A 54 9.48 5.33 6.69
CA PHE A 54 10.07 6.36 7.56
C PHE A 54 10.72 5.79 8.82
N GLU A 55 10.83 4.46 8.91
CA GLU A 55 11.39 3.74 10.04
C GLU A 55 12.55 2.88 9.54
N HIS A 56 13.70 2.94 10.22
CA HIS A 56 14.96 2.36 9.73
C HIS A 56 14.88 0.84 9.66
N ASP A 57 14.46 0.17 10.72
CA ASP A 57 14.48 -1.29 10.78
C ASP A 57 13.54 -1.89 9.73
N LEU A 58 12.36 -1.29 9.55
CA LEU A 58 11.39 -1.69 8.53
C LEU A 58 11.91 -1.45 7.11
N LEU A 59 12.58 -0.33 6.86
CA LEU A 59 13.23 -0.09 5.57
C LEU A 59 14.31 -1.15 5.30
N MET A 60 15.11 -1.49 6.31
CA MET A 60 16.14 -2.53 6.20
C MET A 60 15.56 -3.93 5.99
N GLN A 61 14.37 -4.23 6.53
CA GLN A 61 13.64 -5.46 6.19
C GLN A 61 13.20 -5.49 4.72
N ILE A 62 12.89 -4.35 4.12
CA ILE A 62 12.46 -4.24 2.72
C ILE A 62 13.65 -4.34 1.76
N VAL A 63 14.73 -3.61 2.03
CA VAL A 63 15.87 -3.51 1.11
C VAL A 63 16.97 -4.54 1.38
N GLY A 64 16.97 -5.14 2.58
CA GLY A 64 17.97 -6.10 3.04
C GLY A 64 19.14 -5.45 3.77
N HIS A 65 19.75 -6.21 4.69
CA HIS A 65 20.90 -5.77 5.48
C HIS A 65 22.22 -5.92 4.72
N ASP A 66 22.70 -4.82 4.16
CA ASP A 66 24.01 -4.64 3.54
C ASP A 66 24.53 -3.22 3.85
N PRO A 67 25.84 -2.99 4.02
CA PRO A 67 26.37 -1.66 4.33
C PRO A 67 25.94 -0.55 3.36
N GLY A 68 25.82 -0.85 2.06
CA GLY A 68 25.36 0.14 1.07
C GLY A 68 23.88 0.49 1.21
N ASN A 69 23.07 -0.47 1.65
CA ASN A 69 21.66 -0.24 1.95
C ASN A 69 21.46 0.59 3.22
N ASP A 70 22.28 0.34 4.25
CA ASP A 70 22.23 1.11 5.49
C ASP A 70 22.55 2.59 5.25
N GLU A 71 23.61 2.87 4.47
CA GLU A 71 23.93 4.25 4.07
C GLU A 71 22.81 4.89 3.23
N MET A 72 22.22 4.13 2.31
CA MET A 72 21.08 4.59 1.51
C MET A 72 19.87 4.93 2.39
N VAL A 73 19.52 4.07 3.34
CA VAL A 73 18.42 4.28 4.29
C VAL A 73 18.70 5.49 5.17
N GLY A 74 19.94 5.65 5.68
CA GLY A 74 20.34 6.82 6.45
C GLY A 74 20.16 8.13 5.67
N ARG A 75 20.62 8.18 4.41
CA ARG A 75 20.41 9.35 3.54
C ARG A 75 18.94 9.65 3.27
N TRP A 76 18.13 8.59 3.10
CA TRP A 76 16.68 8.74 2.91
C TRP A 76 16.00 9.35 4.14
N LEU A 77 16.29 8.81 5.33
CA LEU A 77 15.70 9.31 6.58
C LEU A 77 16.13 10.75 6.89
N ALA A 78 17.41 11.10 6.62
CA ALA A 78 17.87 12.48 6.73
C ALA A 78 17.12 13.42 5.78
N ALA A 79 16.92 13.03 4.51
CA ALA A 79 16.17 13.83 3.56
C ALA A 79 14.69 14.03 3.96
N VAL A 80 14.07 13.01 4.59
CA VAL A 80 12.71 13.12 5.13
C VAL A 80 12.66 14.12 6.29
N ALA A 81 13.61 14.05 7.22
CA ALA A 81 13.70 14.99 8.33
C ALA A 81 13.91 16.43 7.84
N ASP A 82 14.85 16.64 6.90
CA ASP A 82 15.11 17.96 6.30
C ASP A 82 13.85 18.52 5.60
N ALA A 83 13.09 17.68 4.89
CA ALA A 83 11.85 18.11 4.24
C ALA A 83 10.77 18.50 5.25
N ALA A 84 10.68 17.78 6.38
CA ALA A 84 9.76 18.11 7.46
C ALA A 84 10.12 19.44 8.14
N GLU A 85 11.41 19.67 8.41
CA GLU A 85 11.90 20.94 9.00
C GLU A 85 11.62 22.16 8.11
N ARG A 86 11.55 21.96 6.78
CA ARG A 86 11.23 23.00 5.81
C ARG A 86 9.73 23.16 5.49
N ASP A 87 8.85 22.40 6.15
CA ASP A 87 7.42 22.31 5.81
C ASP A 87 7.16 21.89 4.33
N GLU A 88 8.09 21.12 3.75
CA GLU A 88 8.06 20.66 2.35
C GLU A 88 7.70 19.17 2.23
N PHE A 89 7.54 18.47 3.34
CA PHE A 89 7.21 17.04 3.31
C PHE A 89 5.81 16.82 2.72
N LEU A 90 5.75 15.93 1.73
CA LEU A 90 4.50 15.44 1.16
C LEU A 90 4.69 13.99 0.73
N VAL A 91 3.80 13.12 1.20
CA VAL A 91 3.63 11.79 0.65
C VAL A 91 2.17 11.58 0.25
N ALA A 92 1.96 10.98 -0.92
CA ALA A 92 0.66 10.60 -1.41
C ALA A 92 0.65 9.10 -1.72
N LEU A 93 -0.33 8.38 -1.16
CA LEU A 93 -0.55 6.96 -1.41
C LEU A 93 -1.95 6.78 -1.99
N THR A 94 -2.02 6.22 -3.20
CA THR A 94 -3.29 5.77 -3.78
C THR A 94 -3.47 4.28 -3.53
N ILE A 95 -4.55 3.92 -2.83
CA ILE A 95 -5.01 2.55 -2.64
C ILE A 95 -6.31 2.31 -3.42
N TRP A 96 -6.59 1.05 -3.73
CA TRP A 96 -7.89 0.64 -4.25
C TRP A 96 -8.71 0.02 -3.14
N VAL A 97 -9.83 0.64 -2.80
CA VAL A 97 -10.82 0.09 -1.87
C VAL A 97 -11.89 -0.61 -2.69
N VAL A 98 -12.06 -1.91 -2.45
CA VAL A 98 -13.06 -2.72 -3.15
C VAL A 98 -13.89 -3.44 -2.09
N ALA A 99 -15.18 -3.19 -2.12
CA ALA A 99 -16.13 -3.72 -1.14
C ALA A 99 -17.39 -4.22 -1.87
N GLY A 100 -18.08 -5.16 -1.25
CA GLY A 100 -19.35 -5.70 -1.72
C GLY A 100 -20.02 -6.48 -0.60
N THR A 101 -21.28 -6.82 -0.82
CA THR A 101 -22.05 -7.60 0.15
C THR A 101 -21.77 -9.08 -0.08
N ALA A 102 -21.44 -9.81 0.98
CA ALA A 102 -21.34 -11.26 0.90
C ALA A 102 -22.70 -11.84 0.46
N PRO A 103 -22.74 -12.96 -0.29
CA PRO A 103 -23.99 -13.63 -0.52
C PRO A 103 -24.61 -13.92 0.84
N SER A 104 -25.88 -13.54 1.04
CA SER A 104 -26.62 -13.98 2.21
C SER A 104 -26.50 -15.49 2.24
N ALA A 105 -25.80 -16.04 3.24
CA ALA A 105 -26.04 -17.42 3.60
C ALA A 105 -27.55 -17.45 3.84
N GLY A 106 -28.29 -18.16 2.99
CA GLY A 106 -29.67 -18.47 3.32
C GLY A 106 -29.59 -19.04 4.71
N TYR A 107 -30.09 -18.31 5.71
CA TYR A 107 -30.50 -18.93 6.95
C TYR A 107 -31.50 -19.96 6.45
N ALA A 108 -31.05 -21.20 6.31
CA ALA A 108 -31.96 -22.32 6.20
C ALA A 108 -32.77 -22.22 7.49
N GLU A 109 -33.99 -21.72 7.37
CA GLU A 109 -35.01 -21.92 8.40
C GLU A 109 -35.04 -23.44 8.61
N GLY A 110 -34.39 -23.90 9.68
CA GLY A 110 -34.63 -25.23 10.22
C GLY A 110 -36.12 -25.32 10.51
N ALA A 111 -36.85 -26.34 10.08
CA ALA A 111 -36.61 -27.72 10.53
C ALA A 111 -36.39 -27.75 12.04
N CYS A 112 -37.45 -27.41 12.79
CA CYS A 112 -37.82 -28.13 14.00
C CYS A 112 -39.34 -28.11 14.13
#